data_AF-A0A1C5IW42-F1
#
_entry.id   AF-A0A1C5IW42-F1
#
_cell.length_a   1.000
_cell.length_b   1.000
_cell.length_c   1.000
_cell.angle_alpha   90.00
_cell.angle_beta   90.00
_cell.angle_gamma   90.00
#
_symmetry.space_group_name_H-M   'P 1'
#
loop_
_entity.id
_entity.type
_entity.pdbx_description
1 polymer ?
#
loop_
_entity_poly.entity_id
_entity_poly.type
_entity_poly.pdbx_seq_one_letter_code
_entity_poly.pdbx_strand_id
1 'polypeptide(L)'
;MSSVVDVREEQRPRIGVVLTAHLVLAGAFVALVTAFLGRMLAEGVGPADMVTGQYDPKDMVPFGVSGANPFTWLYLAVGLLYLIGFVLGPALAVYTGVVLARGWRRYPPRARRLLLTATVVTVVLTVLRFTPALDTVHRWWLD
;
A
#
# COMPACT_ATOMS: atom_id res chain seq x y z
N MET A 1 -32.94 25.86 31.19
CA MET A 1 -32.48 24.48 31.46
C MET A 1 -32.46 23.72 30.16
N SER A 2 -31.26 23.30 29.73
CA SER A 2 -30.92 22.27 28.74
C SER A 2 -29.55 22.65 28.19
N SER A 3 -28.51 22.38 28.96
CA SER A 3 -27.15 22.30 28.41
C SER A 3 -27.13 21.06 27.55
N VAL A 4 -27.24 21.22 26.24
CA VAL A 4 -26.82 20.19 25.29
C VAL A 4 -25.34 19.99 25.54
N VAL A 5 -25.01 19.02 26.39
CA VAL A 5 -23.67 18.49 26.51
C VAL A 5 -23.43 17.84 25.16
N ASP A 6 -22.72 18.56 24.29
CA ASP A 6 -22.20 18.06 23.03
C ASP A 6 -21.13 17.00 23.38
N VAL A 7 -21.60 15.80 23.77
CA VAL A 7 -20.79 14.59 23.90
C VAL A 7 -20.51 14.08 22.48
N ARG A 8 -19.94 14.94 21.63
CA ARG A 8 -18.99 14.44 20.64
C ARG A 8 -17.70 14.28 21.41
N GLU A 9 -17.56 13.15 22.11
CA GLU A 9 -16.23 12.66 22.45
C GLU A 9 -15.44 12.70 21.14
N GLU A 10 -14.50 13.64 21.04
CA GLU A 10 -13.57 13.71 19.92
C GLU A 10 -12.83 12.37 19.90
N GLN A 11 -13.33 11.44 19.08
CA GLN A 11 -12.75 10.13 18.89
C GLN A 11 -11.40 10.35 18.22
N ARG A 12 -10.37 10.54 19.04
CA ARG A 12 -9.04 10.89 18.56
C ARG A 12 -8.59 9.77 17.61
N PRO A 13 -8.17 10.10 16.38
CA PRO A 13 -7.61 9.12 15.46
C PRO A 13 -6.51 8.35 16.19
N ARG A 14 -6.64 7.02 16.25
CA ARG A 14 -5.56 6.16 16.75
C ARG A 14 -4.42 6.26 15.75
N ILE A 15 -3.47 7.18 16.00
CA ILE A 15 -2.33 7.47 15.11
C ILE A 15 -1.61 6.19 14.69
N GLY A 16 -1.47 5.23 15.61
CA GLY A 16 -0.91 3.92 15.32
C GLY A 16 -1.64 3.19 14.19
N VAL A 17 -2.98 3.15 14.21
CA VAL A 17 -3.79 2.51 13.16
C VAL A 17 -3.58 3.20 11.82
N VAL A 18 -3.58 4.53 11.80
CA VAL A 18 -3.37 5.32 10.58
C VAL A 18 -1.98 5.03 10.00
N LEU A 19 -0.93 5.07 10.82
CA LEU A 19 0.43 4.76 10.40
C LEU A 19 0.55 3.31 9.90
N THR A 20 -0.03 2.34 10.62
CA THR A 20 -0.05 0.94 10.19
C THR A 20 -0.72 0.79 8.83
N ALA A 21 -1.83 1.49 8.57
CA ALA A 21 -2.48 1.44 7.26
C ALA A 21 -1.57 1.94 6.13
N HIS A 22 -0.84 3.05 6.34
CA HIS A 22 0.12 3.54 5.34
C HIS A 22 1.25 2.53 5.11
N LEU A 23 1.79 1.95 6.20
CA LEU A 23 2.88 0.98 6.12
C LEU A 23 2.45 -0.31 5.44
N VAL A 24 1.23 -0.80 5.68
CA VAL A 24 0.70 -2.00 5.02
C VAL A 24 0.53 -1.76 3.51
N LEU A 25 -0.04 -0.62 3.11
CA LEU A 25 -0.17 -0.28 1.70
C LEU A 25 1.18 -0.09 1.00
N ALA A 26 2.12 0.60 1.66
CA ALA A 26 3.48 0.76 1.16
C ALA A 26 4.22 -0.58 1.07
N GLY A 27 4.08 -1.44 2.08
CA GLY A 27 4.67 -2.76 2.12
C GLY A 27 4.17 -3.66 0.99
N ALA A 28 2.86 -3.69 0.74
CA ALA A 28 2.29 -4.45 -0.38
C ALA A 28 2.83 -3.97 -1.74
N PHE A 29 2.92 -2.64 -1.92
CA PHE A 29 3.52 -2.06 -3.13
C PHE A 29 4.98 -2.45 -3.30
N VAL A 30 5.80 -2.30 -2.26
CA VAL A 30 7.22 -2.64 -2.29
C VAL A 30 7.41 -4.14 -2.55
N ALA A 31 6.62 -5.00 -1.90
CA ALA A 31 6.68 -6.45 -2.08
C ALA A 31 6.44 -6.83 -3.55
N LEU A 32 5.43 -6.26 -4.19
CA LEU A 32 5.10 -6.56 -5.59
C LEU A 32 6.19 -6.07 -6.54
N VAL A 33 6.68 -4.84 -6.38
CA VAL A 33 7.79 -4.31 -7.20
C VAL A 33 9.06 -5.15 -7.00
N THR A 34 9.33 -5.58 -5.77
CA THR A 34 10.49 -6.44 -5.45
C THR A 34 10.35 -7.81 -6.09
N ALA A 35 9.14 -8.39 -6.10
CA ALA A 35 8.88 -9.66 -6.77
C ALA A 35 9.13 -9.55 -8.28
N PHE A 36 8.61 -8.50 -8.92
CA PHE A 36 8.85 -8.24 -10.34
C PHE A 36 10.35 -8.12 -10.67
N LEU A 37 11.07 -7.26 -9.94
CA LEU A 37 12.50 -7.06 -10.15
C LEU A 37 13.31 -8.32 -9.82
N GLY A 38 12.94 -9.04 -8.76
CA GLY A 38 13.59 -10.28 -8.36
C GLY A 38 13.45 -11.37 -9.42
N ARG A 39 12.27 -11.53 -10.02
CA ARG A 39 12.03 -12.48 -11.11
C ARG A 39 12.82 -12.09 -12.36
N MET A 40 12.77 -10.81 -12.74
CA MET A 40 13.54 -10.28 -13.86
C MET A 40 15.05 -10.55 -13.71
N LEU A 41 15.60 -10.31 -12.51
CA LEU A 41 17.00 -10.58 -12.20
C LEU A 41 17.33 -12.08 -12.18
N ALA A 42 16.44 -12.91 -11.64
CA ALA A 42 16.64 -14.37 -11.57
C ALA A 42 16.68 -15.02 -12.96
N GLU A 43 15.87 -14.53 -13.88
CA GLU A 43 15.76 -15.05 -15.25
C GLU A 43 16.70 -14.34 -16.25
N GLY A 44 17.31 -13.22 -15.85
CA GLY A 44 18.21 -12.44 -16.72
C GLY A 44 17.50 -11.79 -17.91
N VAL A 45 16.23 -11.46 -17.77
CA VAL A 45 15.38 -10.93 -18.85
C VAL A 45 15.05 -9.44 -18.68
N GLY A 46 14.51 -8.81 -19.72
CA GLY A 46 14.05 -7.43 -19.67
C GLY A 46 12.59 -7.30 -19.23
N PRO A 47 12.12 -6.07 -18.93
CA PRO A 47 10.72 -5.81 -18.59
C PRO A 47 9.72 -6.20 -19.70
N ALA A 48 10.14 -6.16 -20.97
CA ALA A 48 9.28 -6.54 -22.09
C ALA A 48 9.04 -8.06 -22.15
N ASP A 49 10.03 -8.86 -21.75
CA ASP A 49 9.91 -10.33 -21.73
C ASP A 49 9.02 -10.79 -20.58
N MET A 50 9.03 -10.06 -19.47
CA MET A 50 8.20 -10.35 -18.29
C MET A 50 6.69 -10.40 -18.59
N VAL A 51 6.21 -9.65 -19.58
CA VAL A 51 4.77 -9.57 -19.94
C VAL A 51 4.38 -10.53 -21.07
N THR A 52 5.19 -11.54 -21.36
CA THR A 52 4.92 -12.56 -22.39
C THR A 52 4.12 -13.76 -21.86
N GLY A 53 3.79 -13.78 -20.57
CA GLY A 53 3.15 -14.90 -19.88
C GLY A 53 4.08 -16.06 -19.49
N GLN A 54 5.34 -16.06 -19.96
CA GLN A 54 6.32 -17.12 -19.61
C GLN A 54 6.83 -17.04 -18.17
N TYR A 55 6.65 -15.88 -17.52
CA TYR A 55 7.20 -15.58 -16.20
C TYR A 55 6.09 -15.25 -15.20
N ASP A 56 5.04 -16.08 -15.12
CA ASP A 56 3.86 -15.81 -14.30
C ASP A 56 4.24 -15.53 -12.82
N PRO A 57 3.74 -14.44 -12.20
CA PRO A 57 3.97 -14.15 -10.79
C PRO A 57 3.56 -15.28 -9.83
N LYS A 58 2.60 -16.13 -10.23
CA LYS A 58 2.13 -17.30 -9.46
C LYS A 58 3.21 -18.37 -9.30
N ASP A 59 4.14 -18.46 -10.25
CA ASP A 59 5.26 -19.41 -10.21
C ASP A 59 6.26 -19.06 -9.10
N MET A 60 6.22 -17.83 -8.59
CA MET A 60 7.06 -17.39 -7.48
C MET A 60 6.54 -17.82 -6.12
N VAL A 61 5.33 -18.40 -6.03
CA VAL A 61 4.76 -18.86 -4.77
C VAL A 61 5.48 -20.13 -4.31
N PRO A 62 6.21 -20.11 -3.17
CA PRO A 62 6.90 -21.30 -2.67
C PRO A 62 5.92 -22.45 -2.48
N PHE A 63 6.28 -23.65 -2.94
CA PHE A 63 5.46 -24.86 -2.89
C PHE A 63 4.18 -24.83 -3.76
N GLY A 64 4.08 -23.88 -4.68
CA GLY A 64 2.97 -23.78 -5.64
C GLY A 64 1.68 -23.19 -5.06
N VAL A 65 0.73 -22.90 -5.94
CA VAL A 65 -0.56 -22.28 -5.56
C VAL A 65 -1.51 -23.35 -4.99
N SER A 66 -1.89 -23.20 -3.72
CA SER A 66 -2.83 -24.10 -3.04
C SER A 66 -3.53 -23.40 -1.88
N GLY A 67 -4.80 -23.72 -1.64
CA GLY A 67 -5.56 -23.19 -0.50
C GLY A 67 -5.01 -23.62 0.87
N ALA A 68 -4.22 -24.70 0.92
CA ALA A 68 -3.54 -25.14 2.14
C ALA A 68 -2.17 -24.46 2.35
N ASN A 69 -1.66 -23.76 1.33
CA ASN A 69 -0.33 -23.16 1.38
C ASN A 69 -0.41 -21.71 1.94
N PRO A 70 0.21 -21.39 3.09
CA PRO A 70 0.20 -20.03 3.64
C PRO A 70 0.82 -18.99 2.70
N PHE A 71 1.78 -19.38 1.85
CA PHE A 71 2.39 -18.45 0.89
C PHE A 71 1.43 -18.04 -0.24
N THR A 72 0.48 -18.92 -0.60
CA THR A 72 -0.60 -18.57 -1.52
C THR A 72 -1.47 -17.45 -0.91
N TRP A 73 -1.82 -17.57 0.37
CA TRP A 73 -2.60 -16.53 1.05
C TRP A 73 -1.85 -15.21 1.17
N LEU A 74 -0.54 -15.25 1.43
CA LEU A 74 0.30 -14.05 1.44
C LEU A 74 0.33 -13.39 0.05
N TYR A 75 0.55 -14.17 -1.01
CA TYR A 75 0.51 -13.69 -2.40
C TYR A 75 -0.83 -13.01 -2.72
N LEU A 76 -1.94 -13.66 -2.39
CA LEU A 76 -3.28 -13.11 -2.60
C LEU A 76 -3.53 -11.84 -1.76
N ALA A 77 -3.08 -11.83 -0.51
CA ALA A 77 -3.21 -10.67 0.37
C ALA A 77 -2.42 -9.46 -0.16
N VAL A 78 -1.18 -9.68 -0.61
CA VAL A 78 -0.36 -8.64 -1.24
C VAL A 78 -1.01 -8.13 -2.51
N GLY A 79 -1.50 -9.02 -3.37
CA GLY A 79 -2.23 -8.64 -4.59
C GLY A 79 -3.47 -7.82 -4.29
N LEU A 80 -4.29 -8.25 -3.33
CA LEU A 80 -5.49 -7.54 -2.92
C LEU A 80 -5.15 -6.16 -2.34
N LEU A 81 -4.19 -6.09 -1.42
CA LEU A 81 -3.72 -4.83 -0.82
C LEU A 81 -3.15 -3.88 -1.87
N TYR A 82 -2.45 -4.42 -2.87
CA TYR A 82 -1.94 -3.64 -3.98
C TYR A 82 -3.06 -3.05 -4.82
N LEU A 83 -4.08 -3.85 -5.18
CA LEU A 83 -5.22 -3.40 -5.97
C LEU A 83 -6.06 -2.37 -5.22
N ILE A 84 -6.49 -2.68 -3.99
CA ILE A 84 -7.29 -1.75 -3.19
C ILE A 84 -6.49 -0.50 -2.82
N GLY A 85 -5.16 -0.60 -2.74
CA GLY A 85 -4.26 0.51 -2.48
C GLY A 85 -4.36 1.63 -3.53
N PHE A 86 -4.85 1.33 -4.73
CA PHE A 86 -5.19 2.34 -5.76
C PHE A 86 -6.26 3.33 -5.27
N VAL A 87 -7.26 2.84 -4.54
CA VAL A 87 -8.37 3.65 -4.00
C VAL A 87 -8.07 4.09 -2.57
N LEU A 88 -7.56 3.16 -1.75
CA LEU A 88 -7.35 3.37 -0.33
C LEU A 88 -6.16 4.30 -0.06
N GLY A 89 -5.12 4.29 -0.91
CA GLY A 89 -3.97 5.19 -0.79
C GLY A 89 -4.37 6.67 -0.83
N PRO A 90 -5.02 7.15 -1.91
CA PRO A 90 -5.55 8.52 -1.98
C PRO A 90 -6.50 8.85 -0.83
N ALA A 91 -7.45 7.97 -0.51
CA ALA A 91 -8.42 8.19 0.56
C ALA A 91 -7.72 8.35 1.93
N LEU A 92 -6.73 7.51 2.21
CA LEU A 92 -5.96 7.53 3.43
C LEU A 92 -5.06 8.78 3.52
N ALA A 93 -4.48 9.21 2.40
CA ALA A 93 -3.70 10.44 2.33
C ALA A 93 -4.57 11.68 2.60
N VAL A 94 -5.76 11.76 1.99
CA VAL A 94 -6.73 12.84 2.22
C VAL A 94 -7.19 12.83 3.68
N TYR A 95 -7.57 11.67 4.21
CA TYR A 95 -7.97 11.53 5.61
C TYR A 95 -6.88 12.02 6.57
N THR A 96 -5.64 11.62 6.33
CA THR A 96 -4.49 12.01 7.16
C THR A 96 -4.18 13.50 7.05
N GLY A 97 -4.32 14.07 5.86
CA GLY A 97 -4.24 15.52 5.65
C GLY A 97 -5.29 16.28 6.47
N VAL A 98 -6.54 15.80 6.49
CA VAL A 98 -7.62 16.40 7.31
C VAL A 98 -7.32 16.27 8.81
N VAL A 99 -6.85 15.10 9.26
CA VAL A 99 -6.45 14.88 10.65
C VAL A 99 -5.32 15.82 11.07
N LEU A 100 -4.30 15.98 10.22
CA LEU A 100 -3.19 16.89 10.47
C LEU A 100 -3.65 18.35 10.48
N ALA A 101 -4.51 18.77 9.55
CA ALA A 101 -5.02 20.13 9.48
C ALA A 101 -5.86 20.51 10.71
N ARG A 102 -6.75 19.62 11.17
CA ARG A 102 -7.61 19.87 12.34
C ARG A 102 -6.87 19.75 13.68
N GLY A 103 -5.87 18.86 13.75
CA GLY A 103 -5.21 18.47 14.98
C GLY A 103 -3.75 18.89 15.12
N TRP A 104 -3.22 19.73 14.22
CA TRP A 104 -1.77 19.97 14.11
C TRP A 104 -1.07 20.27 15.44
N ARG A 105 -1.63 21.21 16.22
CA ARG A 105 -1.06 21.65 17.50
C ARG A 105 -1.26 20.63 18.63
N ARG A 106 -2.20 19.70 18.48
CA ARG A 106 -2.56 18.71 19.50
C ARG A 106 -1.64 17.49 19.52
N TYR A 107 -0.90 17.25 18.43
CA TYR A 107 -0.01 16.09 18.31
C TYR A 107 1.43 16.43 18.71
N PRO A 108 2.18 15.47 19.31
CA PRO A 108 3.60 15.65 19.54
C PRO A 108 4.36 15.79 18.20
N PRO A 109 5.49 16.52 18.16
CA PRO A 109 6.24 16.78 16.92
C PRO A 109 6.64 15.51 16.15
N ARG A 110 6.99 14.44 16.88
CA ARG A 110 7.35 13.15 16.28
C ARG A 110 6.19 12.52 15.52
N ALA A 111 4.99 12.48 16.12
CA ALA A 111 3.80 11.92 15.47
C ALA A 111 3.41 12.70 14.22
N ARG A 112 3.53 14.04 14.25
CA ARG A 112 3.30 14.89 13.07
C ARG A 112 4.24 14.53 11.93
N ARG A 113 5.54 14.43 12.21
CA ARG A 113 6.54 14.05 11.20
C ARG A 113 6.24 12.67 10.61
N LEU A 114 5.94 11.68 11.45
CA LEU A 114 5.61 10.33 10.98
C LEU A 114 4.36 10.33 10.07
N LEU A 115 3.29 11.02 10.47
CA LEU A 115 2.07 11.10 9.66
C LEU A 115 2.31 11.84 8.34
N LEU A 116 3.08 12.93 8.36
CA LEU A 116 3.47 13.63 7.13
C LEU A 116 4.29 12.74 6.21
N THR A 117 5.35 12.11 6.73
CA THR A 117 6.20 11.22 5.95
C THR A 117 5.37 10.09 5.35
N ALA A 118 4.51 9.45 6.15
CA ALA A 118 3.62 8.39 5.68
C ALA A 118 2.68 8.88 4.57
N THR A 119 2.09 10.07 4.74
CA THR A 119 1.21 10.71 3.75
C THR A 119 1.96 10.97 2.44
N VAL A 120 3.13 11.61 2.53
CA VAL A 120 3.98 11.91 1.37
C VAL A 120 4.37 10.64 0.64
N VAL A 121 4.84 9.61 1.36
CA VAL A 121 5.16 8.30 0.77
C VAL A 121 3.94 7.72 0.06
N THR A 122 2.76 7.72 0.69
CA THR A 122 1.56 7.16 0.07
C THR A 122 1.14 7.92 -1.18
N VAL A 123 1.24 9.25 -1.18
CA VAL A 123 0.99 10.07 -2.38
C VAL A 123 2.00 9.73 -3.47
N VAL A 124 3.30 9.67 -3.15
CA VAL A 124 4.34 9.32 -4.12
C VAL A 124 4.10 7.93 -4.72
N LEU A 125 3.82 6.92 -3.88
CA LEU A 125 3.52 5.56 -4.35
C LEU A 125 2.26 5.53 -5.22
N THR A 126 1.24 6.32 -4.88
CA THR A 126 0.03 6.45 -5.70
C THR A 126 0.36 7.04 -7.07
N VAL A 127 1.12 8.13 -7.11
CA VAL A 127 1.52 8.78 -8.38
C VAL A 127 2.38 7.84 -9.21
N LEU A 128 3.32 7.12 -8.59
CA LEU A 128 4.19 6.17 -9.27
C LEU A 128 3.40 5.10 -10.05
N ARG A 129 2.22 4.68 -9.56
CA ARG A 129 1.37 3.69 -10.24
C ARG A 129 0.97 4.10 -11.65
N PHE A 130 0.97 5.40 -11.95
CA PHE A 130 0.62 5.94 -13.26
C PHE A 130 1.85 6.16 -14.17
N THR A 131 3.04 5.70 -13.74
CA THR A 131 4.25 5.81 -14.56
C THR A 131 4.38 4.62 -15.51
N PRO A 132 4.99 4.80 -16.70
CA PRO A 132 5.21 3.71 -17.66
C PRO A 132 6.00 2.54 -17.08
N ALA A 133 6.92 2.81 -16.17
CA ALA A 133 7.71 1.77 -15.50
C ALA A 133 6.84 0.80 -14.69
N LEU A 134 5.76 1.29 -14.06
CA LEU A 134 4.85 0.45 -13.29
C LEU A 134 3.69 -0.10 -14.11
N ASP A 135 3.41 0.42 -15.29
CA ASP A 135 2.43 -0.19 -16.20
C ASP A 135 2.80 -1.65 -16.52
N THR A 136 4.06 -1.90 -16.84
CA THR A 136 4.58 -3.25 -17.07
C THR A 136 4.42 -4.15 -15.84
N VAL A 137 4.66 -3.59 -14.64
CA VAL A 137 4.49 -4.30 -13.37
C VAL A 137 3.02 -4.66 -13.13
N HIS A 138 2.09 -3.75 -13.43
CA HIS A 138 0.65 -4.02 -13.32
C HIS A 138 0.21 -5.11 -14.29
N ARG A 139 0.67 -5.05 -15.55
CA ARG A 139 0.36 -6.05 -16.56
C ARG A 139 0.89 -7.42 -16.18
N TRP A 140 2.15 -7.49 -15.76
CA TRP A 140 2.76 -8.73 -15.28
C TRP A 140 2.02 -9.34 -14.08
N TRP A 141 1.55 -8.51 -13.14
CA TRP A 141 0.82 -9.01 -11.97
C TRP A 141 -0.59 -9.53 -12.29
N LEU A 142 -1.22 -8.99 -13.35
CA LEU A 142 -2.59 -9.30 -13.73
C LEU A 142 -2.72 -10.45 -14.75
N ASP A 143 -1.60 -10.90 -15.30
CA ASP A 143 -1.48 -12.13 -16.11
C ASP A 143 -1.69 -13.39 -15.24
#